data_AF-A0A239TKL1-F1
#
_entry.id   AF-A0A239TKL1-F1
#
_cell.length_a   1.000
_cell.length_b   1.000
_cell.length_c   1.000
_cell.angle_alpha   90.00
_cell.angle_beta   90.00
_cell.angle_gamma   90.00
#
_symmetry.space_group_name_H-M   'P 1'
#
loop_
_entity.id
_entity.type
_entity.pdbx_description
1 polymer ?
#
loop_
_entity_poly.entity_id
_entity_poly.type
_entity_poly.pdbx_seq_one_letter_code
_entity_poly.pdbx_strand_id
1 'polypeptide(L)'
;MFTSTISPFNISLLWFGTAISIAEIMTGTLLAPLGMTYGFCAILLGHLIGGIILFLTGFIGAKCRLSSFEIINSFFGRLGATAFSILNIIQLIGWITIMLIISNEAINHFTDMLWQLLPHDFLWIIVLGLVPCIWIFCREKFIHHFNRLIILCLFLVSL
;
A
#
# COMPACT_ATOMS: atom_id res chain seq x y z
N MET A 1 22.51 0.96 -13.37
CA MET A 1 22.47 2.33 -12.80
C MET A 1 21.18 2.97 -13.29
N PHE A 2 20.08 2.82 -12.55
CA PHE A 2 18.77 3.37 -12.94
C PHE A 2 18.69 4.82 -12.45
N THR A 3 18.92 5.78 -13.36
CA THR A 3 18.82 7.22 -13.13
C THR A 3 17.51 7.78 -13.66
N SER A 4 16.37 7.12 -13.40
CA SER A 4 15.07 7.73 -13.60
C SER A 4 14.71 8.56 -12.38
N THR A 5 14.90 9.88 -12.45
CA THR A 5 14.29 10.81 -11.51
C THR A 5 12.78 10.74 -11.69
N ILE A 6 12.08 10.09 -10.75
CA ILE A 6 10.62 10.05 -10.75
C ILE A 6 10.12 11.47 -10.45
N SER A 7 9.24 12.01 -11.28
CA SER A 7 8.71 13.36 -11.05
C SER A 7 7.93 13.42 -9.73
N PRO A 8 7.94 14.57 -9.00
CA PRO A 8 7.17 14.72 -7.77
C PRO A 8 5.70 14.40 -7.96
N PHE A 9 5.13 14.77 -9.11
CA PHE A 9 3.75 14.45 -9.47
C PHE A 9 3.50 12.94 -9.57
N ASN A 10 4.41 12.18 -10.19
CA ASN A 10 4.28 10.74 -10.29
C ASN A 10 4.42 10.06 -8.91
N ILE A 11 5.26 10.59 -8.03
CA ILE A 11 5.38 10.13 -6.64
C ILE A 11 4.09 10.42 -5.88
N SER A 12 3.53 11.63 -5.99
CA SER A 12 2.25 11.98 -5.37
C SER A 12 1.12 11.09 -5.87
N LEU A 13 1.07 10.78 -7.16
CA LEU A 13 0.06 9.90 -7.73
C LEU A 13 0.20 8.45 -7.26
N LEU A 14 1.43 7.97 -7.07
CA LEU A 14 1.70 6.65 -6.50
C LEU A 14 1.14 6.56 -5.08
N TRP A 15 1.50 7.52 -4.21
CA TRP A 15 1.02 7.56 -2.83
C TRP A 15 -0.49 7.79 -2.73
N PHE A 16 -1.05 8.64 -3.60
CA PHE A 16 -2.49 8.86 -3.68
C PHE A 16 -3.22 7.56 -4.05
N GLY A 17 -2.70 6.81 -5.03
CA GLY A 17 -3.27 5.53 -5.40
C GLY A 17 -3.19 4.49 -4.29
N THR A 18 -2.09 4.48 -3.54
CA THR A 18 -1.95 3.58 -2.37
C THR A 18 -2.88 3.96 -1.22
N ALA A 19 -3.24 5.24 -1.09
CA ALA A 19 -4.13 5.74 -0.03
C ALA A 19 -5.63 5.53 -0.31
N ILE A 20 -5.99 5.04 -1.50
CA ILE A 20 -7.36 4.66 -1.85
C ILE A 20 -7.44 3.13 -1.85
N SER A 21 -7.63 2.56 -0.67
CA SER A 21 -7.79 1.12 -0.46
C SER A 21 -9.03 0.84 0.37
N ILE A 22 -9.58 -0.36 0.21
CA ILE A 22 -10.63 -0.88 1.10
C ILE A 22 -10.14 -0.91 2.56
N ALA A 23 -8.86 -1.16 2.79
CA ALA A 23 -8.29 -1.15 4.15
C ALA A 23 -8.36 0.24 4.81
N GLU A 24 -8.13 1.32 4.05
CA GLU A 24 -8.29 2.67 4.58
C GLU A 24 -9.77 3.03 4.79
N ILE A 25 -10.68 2.55 3.93
CA ILE A 25 -12.12 2.70 4.14
C ILE A 25 -12.53 2.04 5.47
N MET A 26 -12.11 0.79 5.69
CA MET A 26 -12.35 0.07 6.95
C MET A 26 -11.73 0.78 8.16
N THR A 27 -10.52 1.33 8.02
CA THR A 27 -9.88 2.10 9.09
C THR A 27 -10.64 3.40 9.36
N GLY A 28 -11.17 4.05 8.33
CA GLY A 28 -12.03 5.23 8.44
C GLY A 28 -13.33 4.95 9.20
N THR A 29 -13.93 3.76 9.06
CA THR A 29 -15.13 3.41 9.82
C THR A 29 -14.84 3.29 11.33
N LEU A 30 -13.61 2.93 11.72
CA LEU A 30 -13.20 2.96 13.13
C LEU A 30 -13.17 4.39 13.72
N LEU A 31 -13.05 5.42 12.86
CA LEU A 31 -13.13 6.83 13.25
C LEU A 31 -14.57 7.35 13.28
N ALA A 32 -15.55 6.61 12.76
CA ALA A 32 -16.96 7.04 12.72
C ALA A 32 -17.53 7.48 14.09
N PRO A 33 -17.20 6.84 15.23
CA PRO A 33 -17.69 7.26 16.54
C PRO A 33 -17.25 8.66 16.98
N LEU A 34 -16.17 9.21 16.41
CA LEU A 34 -15.73 10.58 16.67
C LEU A 34 -16.64 11.64 16.00
N GLY A 35 -17.49 11.22 15.05
CA GLY A 35 -18.26 12.12 14.21
C GLY A 35 -17.42 12.74 13.08
N MET A 36 -18.10 13.39 12.13
CA MET A 36 -17.47 13.85 10.88
C MET A 36 -16.34 14.87 11.12
N THR A 37 -16.56 15.84 12.01
CA THR A 37 -15.60 16.91 12.29
C THR A 37 -14.31 16.38 12.90
N TYR A 38 -14.42 15.65 14.01
CA TYR A 38 -13.25 15.12 14.72
C TYR A 38 -12.57 13.99 13.95
N GLY A 39 -13.33 13.13 13.25
CA GLY A 39 -12.78 12.10 12.38
C GLY A 39 -11.94 12.71 11.24
N PHE A 40 -12.46 13.74 10.56
CA PHE A 40 -11.72 14.43 9.52
C PHE A 40 -10.47 15.14 10.05
N CYS A 41 -10.57 15.83 11.19
CA CYS A 41 -9.41 16.43 11.84
C CYS A 41 -8.34 15.39 12.21
N ALA A 42 -8.74 14.21 12.71
CA ALA A 42 -7.82 13.13 13.04
C ALA A 42 -7.07 12.62 11.79
N ILE A 43 -7.78 12.46 10.66
CA ILE A 43 -7.18 12.07 9.38
C ILE A 43 -6.16 13.12 8.91
N LEU A 44 -6.52 14.41 8.93
CA LEU A 44 -5.62 15.49 8.51
C LEU A 44 -4.37 15.59 9.39
N LEU A 45 -4.52 15.50 10.71
CA LEU A 45 -3.40 15.54 11.64
C LEU A 45 -2.50 14.31 11.47
N GLY A 46 -3.08 13.12 11.29
CA GLY A 46 -2.33 11.90 11.01
C GLY A 46 -1.49 12.02 9.73
N HIS A 47 -2.09 12.53 8.65
CA HIS A 47 -1.39 12.76 7.38
C HIS A 47 -0.27 13.80 7.50
N LEU A 48 -0.50 14.89 8.25
CA LEU A 48 0.52 15.91 8.45
C LEU A 48 1.72 15.34 9.20
N ILE A 49 1.49 14.64 10.31
CA ILE A 49 2.55 14.04 11.13
C ILE A 49 3.29 12.96 10.33
N GLY A 50 2.56 12.02 9.74
CA GLY A 50 3.14 10.94 8.95
C GLY A 50 3.90 11.46 7.73
N GLY A 51 3.33 12.44 7.02
CA GLY A 51 3.94 13.09 5.86
C GLY A 51 5.25 13.80 6.19
N ILE A 52 5.32 14.50 7.32
CA ILE A 52 6.58 15.14 7.77
C ILE A 52 7.66 14.09 8.06
N ILE A 53 7.32 13.00 8.76
CA ILE A 53 8.28 11.93 9.08
C ILE A 53 8.80 11.24 7.81
N LEU A 54 7.89 10.92 6.88
CA LEU A 54 8.23 10.32 5.59
C LEU A 54 9.10 11.25 4.75
N PHE A 55 8.77 12.55 4.71
CA PHE A 55 9.57 13.55 4.01
C PHE A 55 10.99 13.64 4.57
N LEU A 56 11.15 13.76 5.89
CA LEU A 56 12.47 13.87 6.53
C LEU A 56 13.32 12.62 6.26
N THR A 57 12.73 11.43 6.40
CA THR A 57 13.42 10.17 6.16
C THR A 57 13.80 10.00 4.68
N GLY A 58 12.88 10.34 3.77
CA GLY A 58 13.13 10.32 2.32
C GLY A 58 14.20 11.32 1.90
N PHE A 59 14.22 12.52 2.51
CA PHE A 59 15.24 13.53 2.26
C PHE A 59 16.63 13.06 2.67
N ILE A 60 16.76 12.43 3.85
CA ILE A 60 18.02 11.83 4.30
C ILE A 60 18.49 10.76 3.31
N GLY A 61 17.60 9.86 2.90
CA GLY A 61 17.94 8.81 1.92
C GLY A 61 18.37 9.36 0.57
N ALA A 62 17.67 10.39 0.06
CA ALA A 62 18.01 11.05 -1.20
C ALA A 62 19.36 11.77 -1.14
N LYS A 63 19.67 12.44 -0.01
CA LYS A 63 20.93 13.17 0.18
C LYS A 63 22.12 12.22 0.36
N CYS A 64 21.95 11.16 1.15
CA CYS A 64 23.01 10.19 1.42
C CYS A 64 23.20 9.17 0.30
N ARG A 65 22.19 8.98 -0.57
CA ARG A 65 22.15 7.94 -1.61
C ARG A 65 22.36 6.52 -1.04
N LEU A 66 21.87 6.32 0.18
CA LEU A 66 21.92 5.06 0.90
C LEU A 66 20.53 4.43 0.91
N SER A 67 20.50 3.10 0.88
CA SER A 67 19.31 2.32 1.15
C SER A 67 18.84 2.49 2.59
N SER A 68 17.56 2.20 2.86
CA SER A 68 17.01 2.22 4.22
C SER A 68 17.82 1.36 5.19
N PHE A 69 18.33 0.21 4.71
CA PHE A 69 19.20 -0.67 5.50
C PHE A 69 20.50 0.02 5.89
N GLU A 70 21.20 0.63 4.93
CA GLU A 70 22.48 1.29 5.16
C GLU A 70 22.35 2.48 6.11
N ILE A 71 21.27 3.26 6.00
CA ILE A 71 20.99 4.36 6.92
C ILE A 71 20.85 3.83 8.35
N ILE A 72 20.01 2.81 8.56
CA ILE A 72 19.81 2.22 9.90
C ILE A 72 21.12 1.61 10.42
N ASN A 73 21.91 0.96 9.55
CA ASN A 73 23.19 0.37 9.90
C ASN A 73 24.20 1.42 10.39
N SER A 74 24.21 2.63 9.81
CA SER A 74 25.07 3.72 10.27
C SER A 74 24.73 4.22 11.69
N PHE A 75 23.48 4.08 12.14
CA PHE A 75 23.05 4.51 13.49
C PHE A 75 23.05 3.39 14.53
N PHE A 76 22.64 2.18 14.16
CA PHE A 76 22.39 1.06 15.09
C PHE A 76 23.31 -0.15 14.84
N GLY A 77 24.23 -0.06 13.88
CA GLY A 77 25.08 -1.17 13.46
C GLY A 77 24.32 -2.29 12.74
N ARG A 78 25.06 -3.35 12.39
CA ARG A 78 24.54 -4.46 11.57
C ARG A 78 23.43 -5.22 12.25
N LEU A 79 23.54 -5.43 13.57
CA LEU A 79 22.52 -6.16 14.33
C LEU A 79 21.19 -5.40 14.35
N GLY A 80 21.23 -4.09 14.62
CA GLY A 80 20.04 -3.24 14.59
C GLY A 80 19.41 -3.19 13.21
N ALA A 81 20.20 -2.95 12.16
CA ALA A 81 19.70 -2.92 10.78
C ALA A 81 19.05 -4.24 10.34
N THR A 82 19.65 -5.37 10.74
CA THR A 82 19.08 -6.70 10.47
C THR A 82 17.75 -6.90 11.20
N ALA A 83 17.68 -6.52 12.49
CA ALA A 83 16.45 -6.63 13.26
C ALA A 83 15.31 -5.80 12.67
N PHE A 84 15.57 -4.53 12.31
CA PHE A 84 14.58 -3.67 11.64
C PHE A 84 14.11 -4.24 10.30
N SER A 85 15.02 -4.84 9.53
CA SER A 85 14.67 -5.45 8.25
C SER A 85 13.78 -6.68 8.42
N ILE A 86 14.05 -7.52 9.44
CA ILE A 86 13.20 -8.66 9.78
C ILE A 86 11.81 -8.16 10.19
N LEU A 87 11.72 -7.15 11.04
CA LEU A 87 10.45 -6.55 11.44
C LEU A 87 9.70 -5.96 10.23
N ASN A 88 10.40 -5.31 9.30
CA ASN A 88 9.81 -4.80 8.07
C ASN A 88 9.27 -5.91 7.17
N ILE A 89 9.99 -7.03 7.03
CA ILE A 89 9.50 -8.21 6.30
C ILE A 89 8.24 -8.78 6.96
N ILE A 90 8.22 -8.90 8.29
CA ILE A 90 7.04 -9.38 9.02
C ILE A 90 5.84 -8.44 8.78
N GLN A 91 6.06 -7.12 8.81
CA GLN A 91 5.03 -6.13 8.51
C GLN A 91 4.51 -6.27 7.08
N LEU A 92 5.39 -6.46 6.10
CA LEU A 92 5.00 -6.65 4.69
C LEU A 92 4.19 -7.92 4.50
N ILE A 93 4.57 -9.02 5.16
CA ILE A 93 3.78 -10.26 5.16
C ILE A 93 2.39 -9.99 5.74
N GLY A 94 2.29 -9.33 6.90
CA GLY A 94 1.02 -8.98 7.51
C GLY A 94 0.15 -8.10 6.60
N TRP A 95 0.76 -7.12 5.91
CA TRP A 95 0.07 -6.26 4.96
C TRP A 95 -0.50 -7.05 3.77
N ILE A 96 0.30 -7.94 3.17
CA ILE A 96 -0.14 -8.81 2.07
C ILE A 96 -1.27 -9.74 2.54
N THR A 97 -1.19 -10.27 3.77
CA THR A 97 -2.25 -11.11 4.35
C THR A 97 -3.59 -10.37 4.42
N ILE A 98 -3.62 -9.14 4.96
CA ILE A 98 -4.86 -8.35 5.05
C ILE A 98 -5.41 -8.08 3.64
N MET A 99 -4.56 -7.73 2.69
CA MET A 99 -4.98 -7.47 1.31
C MET A 99 -5.57 -8.72 0.63
N LEU A 100 -5.01 -9.90 0.88
CA LEU A 100 -5.55 -11.16 0.37
C LEU A 100 -6.90 -11.51 0.99
N ILE A 101 -7.09 -11.29 2.30
CA ILE A 101 -8.36 -11.55 2.98
C ILE A 101 -9.47 -10.68 2.39
N ILE A 102 -9.22 -9.36 2.29
CA ILE A 102 -10.21 -8.42 1.74
C ILE A 102 -10.51 -8.73 0.27
N SER A 103 -9.48 -9.07 -0.52
CA SER A 103 -9.67 -9.40 -1.93
C SER A 103 -10.43 -10.71 -2.13
N ASN A 104 -10.22 -11.71 -1.26
CA ASN A 104 -10.95 -12.97 -1.28
C ASN A 104 -12.43 -12.76 -0.98
N GLU A 105 -12.74 -11.95 0.04
CA GLU A 105 -14.13 -11.59 0.38
C GLU A 105 -14.81 -10.87 -0.79
N ALA A 106 -14.14 -9.90 -1.40
CA ALA A 106 -14.67 -9.17 -2.56
C ALA A 106 -14.95 -10.10 -3.76
N ILE A 107 -14.05 -11.04 -4.07
CA ILE A 107 -14.24 -11.98 -5.18
C ILE A 107 -15.35 -12.98 -4.92
N ASN A 108 -15.43 -13.55 -3.71
CA ASN A 108 -16.50 -14.47 -3.38
C ASN A 108 -17.88 -13.80 -3.51
N HIS A 109 -18.03 -12.56 -3.01
CA HIS A 109 -19.26 -11.79 -3.19
C HIS A 109 -19.58 -11.53 -4.67
N PHE A 110 -18.56 -11.22 -5.47
CA PHE A 110 -18.75 -11.01 -6.91
C PHE A 110 -19.17 -12.29 -7.65
N THR A 111 -18.57 -13.43 -7.30
CA THR A 111 -18.89 -14.72 -7.93
C THR A 111 -20.25 -15.28 -7.52
N ASP A 112 -20.66 -15.04 -6.27
CA ASP A 112 -21.99 -15.40 -5.81
C ASP A 112 -23.06 -14.57 -6.55
N MET A 113 -22.84 -13.25 -6.67
CA MET A 113 -23.76 -12.36 -7.37
C MET A 113 -23.95 -12.72 -8.86
N LEU A 114 -22.86 -13.04 -9.57
CA LEU A 114 -22.91 -13.23 -11.02
C LEU A 114 -23.16 -14.68 -11.45
N TRP A 115 -22.62 -15.65 -10.70
CA TRP A 115 -22.65 -17.07 -11.05
C TRP A 115 -23.30 -17.98 -9.99
N GLN A 116 -23.77 -17.43 -8.86
CA GLN A 116 -24.38 -18.19 -7.74
C GLN A 116 -23.48 -19.35 -7.28
N LEU A 117 -22.16 -19.14 -7.34
CA LEU A 117 -21.18 -20.12 -6.90
C LEU A 117 -21.02 -20.04 -5.39
N LEU A 118 -20.90 -21.21 -4.75
CA LEU A 118 -20.51 -21.28 -3.35
C LEU A 118 -19.10 -20.70 -3.14
N PRO A 119 -18.84 -20.10 -1.96
CA PRO A 119 -17.54 -19.50 -1.67
C PRO A 119 -16.43 -20.56 -1.65
N HIS A 120 -15.31 -20.23 -2.30
CA HIS A 120 -14.16 -21.12 -2.46
C HIS A 120 -12.85 -20.41 -2.05
N ASP A 121 -12.74 -20.07 -0.76
CA ASP A 121 -11.66 -19.24 -0.21
C ASP A 121 -10.24 -19.72 -0.55
N PHE A 122 -10.00 -21.03 -0.42
CA PHE A 122 -8.68 -21.59 -0.65
C PHE A 122 -8.21 -21.41 -2.10
N LEU A 123 -9.12 -21.56 -3.06
CA LEU A 123 -8.81 -21.40 -4.48
C LEU A 123 -8.51 -19.94 -4.79
N TRP A 124 -9.35 -19.02 -4.32
CA TRP A 124 -9.19 -17.60 -4.59
C TRP A 124 -7.95 -17.00 -3.94
N ILE A 125 -7.61 -17.39 -2.71
CA ILE A 125 -6.38 -16.95 -2.04
C ILE A 125 -5.13 -17.36 -2.85
N ILE A 126 -5.09 -18.59 -3.39
CA ILE A 126 -3.97 -19.03 -4.24
C ILE A 126 -3.91 -18.21 -5.52
N VAL A 127 -5.03 -18.06 -6.22
CA VAL A 127 -5.10 -17.29 -7.47
C VAL A 127 -4.66 -15.85 -7.23
N LEU A 128 -5.19 -15.20 -6.19
CA LEU A 128 -4.87 -13.82 -5.84
C LEU A 128 -3.43 -13.64 -5.39
N GLY A 129 -2.86 -14.60 -4.65
CA GLY A 129 -1.45 -14.58 -4.26
C GLY A 129 -0.49 -14.74 -5.44
N LEU A 130 -0.89 -15.47 -6.49
CA LEU A 130 -0.08 -15.64 -7.71
C LEU A 130 -0.10 -14.42 -8.62
N VAL A 131 -1.17 -13.62 -8.62
CA VAL A 131 -1.29 -12.45 -9.52
C VAL A 131 -0.13 -11.45 -9.35
N PRO A 132 0.21 -10.97 -8.13
CA PRO A 132 1.38 -10.11 -7.92
C PRO A 132 2.70 -10.78 -8.31
N CYS A 133 2.85 -12.09 -8.11
CA CYS A 133 4.05 -12.83 -8.49
C CYS A 133 4.26 -12.84 -10.02
N ILE A 134 3.17 -13.04 -10.78
CA ILE A 134 3.19 -12.97 -12.24
C ILE A 134 3.51 -11.55 -12.69
N TRP A 135 2.95 -10.55 -12.00
CA TRP A 135 3.10 -9.14 -12.30
C TRP A 135 4.56 -8.65 -12.27
N ILE A 136 5.43 -9.27 -11.46
CA ILE A 136 6.87 -8.94 -11.41
C ILE A 136 7.55 -9.12 -12.78
N PHE A 137 7.05 -10.03 -13.61
CA PHE A 137 7.59 -10.30 -14.95
C PHE A 137 7.02 -9.37 -16.02
N CYS A 138 6.02 -8.53 -15.70
CA CYS A 138 5.41 -7.59 -16.63
C CYS A 138 6.18 -6.26 -16.70
N ARG A 139 6.18 -5.63 -17.89
CA ARG A 139 6.98 -4.44 -18.18
C ARG A 139 6.41 -3.17 -17.52
N GLU A 140 7.28 -2.38 -16.88
CA GLU A 140 6.92 -1.19 -16.06
C GLU A 140 5.97 -0.18 -16.73
N LYS A 141 6.11 0.08 -18.04
CA LYS A 141 5.29 1.09 -18.74
C LYS A 141 3.80 0.73 -18.80
N PHE A 142 3.47 -0.56 -18.93
CA PHE A 142 2.07 -1.03 -18.95
C PHE A 142 1.42 -0.86 -17.57
N ILE A 143 2.18 -1.18 -16.53
CA ILE A 143 1.78 -1.10 -15.12
C ILE A 143 1.40 0.35 -14.74
N HIS A 144 2.19 1.33 -15.16
CA HIS A 144 1.91 2.74 -14.86
C HIS A 144 0.65 3.30 -15.54
N HIS A 145 0.28 2.81 -16.73
CA HIS A 145 -0.95 3.24 -17.39
C HIS A 145 -2.18 2.58 -16.73
N PHE A 146 -2.09 1.28 -16.47
CA PHE A 146 -3.15 0.51 -15.84
C PHE A 146 -3.44 0.98 -14.40
N ASN A 147 -2.40 1.23 -13.61
CA ASN A 147 -2.56 1.74 -12.25
C ASN A 147 -3.32 3.09 -12.21
N ARG A 148 -3.04 3.99 -13.16
CA ARG A 148 -3.73 5.28 -13.25
C ARG A 148 -5.23 5.13 -13.50
N LEU A 149 -5.61 4.15 -14.34
CA LEU A 149 -7.02 3.82 -14.58
C LEU A 149 -7.68 3.25 -13.33
N ILE A 150 -7.02 2.34 -12.62
CA ILE A 150 -7.54 1.75 -11.36
C ILE A 150 -7.80 2.85 -10.33
N ILE A 151 -6.85 3.75 -10.12
CA ILE A 151 -6.96 4.84 -9.14
C ILE A 151 -8.16 5.75 -9.47
N LEU A 152 -8.37 6.06 -10.75
CA LEU A 152 -9.54 6.83 -11.20
C LEU A 152 -10.84 6.09 -10.92
N CYS A 153 -10.92 4.80 -11.22
CA CYS A 153 -12.10 3.99 -10.95
C CYS A 153 -12.39 3.91 -9.45
N LEU A 154 -11.38 3.65 -8.62
CA LEU A 154 -11.53 3.57 -7.16
C LEU A 154 -11.99 4.91 -6.58
N PHE A 155 -11.40 6.02 -7.04
CA PHE A 155 -11.80 7.35 -6.61
C PHE A 155 -13.26 7.65 -6.96
N LEU A 156 -13.70 7.31 -8.17
CA LEU A 156 -15.09 7.48 -8.59
C LEU A 156 -16.07 6.62 -7.81
N VAL A 157 -15.69 5.40 -7.41
CA VAL A 157 -16.52 4.52 -6.58
C VAL A 157 -16.57 5.00 -5.13
N SER A 158 -15.51 5.66 -4.64
CA SER A 158 -15.45 6.18 -3.27
C SER A 158 -16.23 7.49 -3.04
N LEU A 159 -16.64 8.17 -4.12
CA LEU A 159 -17.41 9.42 -4.08
C LEU A 159 -18.91 9.14 -3.95
#